data_AF-A0A9D8RHD4-F1
#
_entry.id   AF-A0A9D8RHD4-F1
#
_cell.length_a   1.000
_cell.length_b   1.000
_cell.length_c   1.000
_cell.angle_alpha   90.00
_cell.angle_beta   90.00
_cell.angle_gamma   90.00
#
_symmetry.space_group_name_H-M   'P 1'
#
loop_
_entity.id
_entity.type
_entity.pdbx_description
1 polymer ?
#
loop_
_entity_poly.entity_id
_entity_poly.type
_entity_poly.pdbx_seq_one_letter_code
_entity_poly.pdbx_strand_id
1 'polypeptide(L)'
;MKGFKTFALALLCVLSVCFLGCKASTSVTNEEDGLGISITLPGGKDRAVFYDIDEVASYTIAVSQNGYSVTSKNAAPGETVRIKLTDTGTYDISVSAFDNSNNKIAEGTASVTLALGDGYKNVNIDIEPYEKTVGINLTAAWETPDEEKYGAEDAVRYDVYIYEGEDLIATSENVSLTGNFNVPYYSTYKVKIEAKKANLTVVGSGEAIFTIAKGDTVKTVTITIIGEYKQSSSDLGINPSLNWVGGYKREKITFGSWPQSLADVTGITLTATGKTYDGNNAEYSGDDGNKYVKVNDSYYKVEPITWRVICYNSDGSKKLLADKIYTNLAYYGTYVDRTLGSKTIYPNNYKYSNIRAYLNSTKNQFEADGGTPTQYDIDWTNAGFLTAAFTSTELAKIKTVLVDNSAATTDSTTNQYACENTEDKVYLLSYKEAQKKLYGLYNNSDRIMKTTAYARANGAYQDSNEAYGGYWWLRSPYYDYSNTARLIRYDGSNSNFDVYSDYVGVVPALTVTE
;
A
#
# COMPACT_ATOMS: atom_id res chain seq x y z
N MET A 1 5.35 68.25 -23.58
CA MET A 1 4.11 68.80 -23.01
C MET A 1 3.81 68.08 -21.71
N LYS A 2 3.74 68.85 -20.60
CA LYS A 2 3.02 68.65 -19.32
C LYS A 2 2.98 67.23 -18.71
N GLY A 3 3.40 66.96 -17.48
CA GLY A 3 3.80 67.81 -16.37
C GLY A 3 3.60 67.03 -15.05
N PHE A 4 4.66 67.01 -14.24
CA PHE A 4 4.71 66.58 -12.82
C PHE A 4 3.75 67.36 -11.90
N LYS A 5 3.33 66.73 -10.78
CA LYS A 5 3.06 67.27 -9.40
C LYS A 5 2.41 66.14 -8.57
N THR A 6 2.96 65.50 -7.53
CA THR A 6 3.47 65.85 -6.17
C THR A 6 2.47 66.43 -5.16
N PHE A 7 2.41 65.75 -3.98
CA PHE A 7 1.88 66.12 -2.63
C PHE A 7 0.35 66.31 -2.47
N ALA A 8 -0.34 65.98 -1.37
CA ALA A 8 0.07 65.95 0.04
C ALA A 8 -0.79 65.02 0.93
N LEU A 9 -0.17 64.61 2.03
CA LEU A 9 -0.69 64.00 3.26
C LEU A 9 -1.44 65.05 4.09
N ALA A 10 -2.59 64.71 4.71
CA ALA A 10 -3.12 65.45 5.86
C ALA A 10 -3.97 64.54 6.77
N LEU A 11 -3.39 64.23 7.91
CA LEU A 11 -3.98 63.67 9.12
C LEU A 11 -4.73 64.79 9.87
N LEU A 12 -5.98 64.58 10.28
CA LEU A 12 -6.53 65.29 11.45
C LEU A 12 -7.70 64.52 12.09
N CYS A 13 -7.42 64.01 13.30
CA CYS A 13 -8.39 63.67 14.33
C CYS A 13 -9.15 64.94 14.79
N VAL A 14 -10.39 64.81 15.28
CA VAL A 14 -10.88 65.38 16.57
C VAL A 14 -12.41 65.19 16.70
N LEU A 15 -12.75 64.47 17.79
CA LEU A 15 -13.91 64.52 18.70
C LEU A 15 -15.36 64.63 18.20
N SER A 16 -16.11 63.57 18.54
CA SER A 16 -17.14 63.53 19.60
C SER A 16 -18.23 64.60 19.62
N VAL A 17 -19.45 64.19 19.25
CA VAL A 17 -20.68 64.75 19.84
C VAL A 17 -21.58 63.57 20.23
N CYS A 18 -21.85 63.47 21.53
CA CYS A 18 -22.83 62.58 22.13
C CYS A 18 -24.25 63.02 21.73
N PHE A 19 -25.09 62.08 21.33
CA PHE A 19 -26.53 62.17 21.58
C PHE A 19 -27.02 60.83 22.13
N LEU A 20 -27.40 60.84 23.41
CA LEU A 20 -28.23 59.82 24.02
C LEU A 20 -29.67 59.95 23.51
N GLY A 21 -30.29 58.80 23.25
CA GLY A 21 -31.69 58.58 23.59
C GLY A 21 -32.64 58.34 22.42
N CYS A 22 -32.83 57.07 22.04
CA CYS A 22 -34.10 56.38 22.32
C CYS A 22 -33.94 54.88 22.10
N LYS A 23 -34.28 54.08 23.12
CA LYS A 23 -34.38 52.62 23.04
C LYS A 23 -35.55 52.25 22.14
N ALA A 24 -35.29 51.51 21.08
CA ALA A 24 -36.20 50.48 20.59
C ALA A 24 -35.53 49.13 20.87
N SER A 25 -36.14 48.35 21.76
CA SER A 25 -35.75 47.00 22.06
C SER A 25 -36.02 46.10 20.86
N THR A 26 -34.97 45.69 20.18
CA THR A 26 -34.94 44.39 19.50
C THR A 26 -33.91 43.56 20.23
N SER A 27 -34.37 42.49 20.88
CA SER A 27 -33.54 41.48 21.48
C SER A 27 -32.69 40.82 20.40
N VAL A 28 -31.48 41.31 20.18
CA VAL A 28 -30.41 40.54 19.57
C VAL A 28 -29.91 39.62 20.68
N THR A 29 -30.31 38.36 20.66
CA THR A 29 -29.67 37.33 21.48
C THR A 29 -28.23 37.20 21.01
N ASN A 30 -27.28 37.68 21.80
CA ASN A 30 -25.87 37.38 21.61
C ASN A 30 -25.67 35.86 21.71
N GLU A 31 -25.45 35.18 20.59
CA GLU A 31 -25.07 33.75 20.54
C GLU A 31 -23.58 33.51 20.89
N GLU A 32 -22.87 34.51 21.44
CA GLU A 32 -21.41 34.47 21.59
C GLU A 32 -20.89 33.70 22.84
N ASP A 33 -21.75 33.24 23.75
CA ASP A 33 -21.34 32.56 25.00
C ASP A 33 -21.50 31.02 24.95
N GLY A 34 -21.04 30.37 23.87
CA GLY A 34 -21.15 28.91 23.70
C GLY A 34 -19.81 28.21 23.47
N LEU A 35 -19.62 27.04 24.10
CA LEU A 35 -18.55 26.09 23.74
C LEU A 35 -18.94 25.40 22.42
N GLY A 36 -18.02 25.26 21.47
CA GLY A 36 -18.35 24.66 20.18
C GLY A 36 -17.23 24.67 19.15
N ILE A 37 -17.58 24.31 17.93
CA ILE A 37 -16.68 24.29 16.78
C ILE A 37 -17.24 25.12 15.63
N SER A 38 -16.34 25.73 14.86
CA SER A 38 -16.63 26.49 13.66
C SER A 38 -15.83 25.89 12.50
N ILE A 39 -16.52 25.48 11.44
CA ILE A 39 -15.92 24.86 10.25
C ILE A 39 -16.32 25.71 9.05
N THR A 40 -15.34 26.25 8.33
CA THR A 40 -15.58 26.91 7.04
C THR A 40 -15.42 25.89 5.93
N LEU A 41 -16.50 25.63 5.20
CA LEU A 41 -16.50 24.68 4.10
C LEU A 41 -15.99 25.35 2.83
N PRO A 42 -15.28 24.61 1.96
CA PRO A 42 -14.85 25.14 0.68
C PRO A 42 -16.04 25.69 -0.13
N GLY A 43 -15.87 26.87 -0.76
CA GLY A 43 -16.86 27.51 -1.63
C GLY A 43 -16.39 27.66 -3.08
N GLY A 44 -17.32 27.89 -4.01
CA GLY A 44 -17.18 27.83 -5.48
C GLY A 44 -16.07 28.66 -6.17
N LYS A 45 -15.16 29.31 -5.43
CA LYS A 45 -13.97 29.98 -5.98
C LYS A 45 -12.68 29.78 -5.18
N ASP A 46 -12.73 29.16 -4.00
CA ASP A 46 -11.53 28.87 -3.20
C ASP A 46 -10.98 27.51 -3.62
N ARG A 47 -9.94 27.58 -4.44
CA ARG A 47 -9.26 26.45 -5.08
C ARG A 47 -8.54 25.60 -4.04
N ALA A 48 -9.20 24.56 -3.52
CA ALA A 48 -8.50 23.41 -2.98
C ALA A 48 -7.82 22.68 -4.15
N VAL A 49 -6.56 22.32 -3.98
CA VAL A 49 -5.63 21.90 -5.05
C VAL A 49 -6.02 20.56 -5.73
N PHE A 50 -7.14 19.93 -5.35
CA PHE A 50 -7.41 18.52 -5.71
C PHE A 50 -8.84 18.17 -6.17
N TYR A 51 -9.80 19.10 -6.36
CA TYR A 51 -11.09 18.81 -7.03
C TYR A 51 -11.74 20.02 -7.72
N ASP A 52 -12.76 19.79 -8.58
CA ASP A 52 -13.62 20.85 -9.09
C ASP A 52 -14.80 21.08 -8.16
N ILE A 53 -14.78 22.19 -7.44
CA ILE A 53 -15.78 22.51 -6.42
C ILE A 53 -17.19 22.75 -7.00
N ASP A 54 -17.28 22.98 -8.31
CA ASP A 54 -18.52 23.15 -9.05
C ASP A 54 -19.36 21.85 -9.11
N GLU A 55 -18.79 20.69 -8.76
CA GLU A 55 -19.51 19.40 -8.67
C GLU A 55 -20.11 19.13 -7.28
N VAL A 56 -19.76 19.91 -6.24
CA VAL A 56 -20.26 19.72 -4.87
C VAL A 56 -21.58 20.46 -4.68
N ALA A 57 -22.65 19.71 -4.43
CA ALA A 57 -23.97 20.25 -4.14
C ALA A 57 -24.18 20.53 -2.64
N SER A 58 -23.61 19.69 -1.76
CA SER A 58 -23.77 19.84 -0.32
C SER A 58 -22.67 19.14 0.48
N TYR A 59 -22.55 19.50 1.76
CA TYR A 59 -21.71 18.83 2.73
C TYR A 59 -22.54 18.31 3.90
N THR A 60 -22.12 17.20 4.49
CA THR A 60 -22.59 16.71 5.80
C THR A 60 -21.41 16.70 6.76
N ILE A 61 -21.59 17.31 7.93
CA ILE A 61 -20.63 17.33 9.04
C ILE A 61 -21.21 16.45 10.14
N ALA A 62 -20.51 15.41 10.55
CA ALA A 62 -20.84 14.59 11.72
C ALA A 62 -19.79 14.77 12.81
N VAL A 63 -20.26 14.87 14.05
CA VAL A 63 -19.42 15.05 15.24
C VAL A 63 -19.70 13.88 16.19
N SER A 64 -18.63 13.29 16.71
CA SER A 64 -18.68 12.18 17.66
C SER A 64 -17.70 12.39 18.81
N GLN A 65 -17.93 11.70 19.93
CA GLN A 65 -17.07 11.73 21.10
C GLN A 65 -17.02 10.33 21.71
N ASN A 66 -15.82 9.81 21.97
CA ASN A 66 -15.60 8.45 22.48
C ASN A 66 -16.32 7.37 21.64
N GLY A 67 -16.42 7.57 20.32
CA GLY A 67 -17.11 6.65 19.40
C GLY A 67 -18.63 6.77 19.35
N TYR A 68 -19.24 7.68 20.11
CA TYR A 68 -20.69 7.92 20.08
C TYR A 68 -21.02 9.19 19.27
N SER A 69 -22.06 9.10 18.43
CA SER A 69 -22.56 10.25 17.65
C SER A 69 -23.12 11.32 18.58
N VAL A 70 -22.67 12.56 18.40
CA VAL A 70 -23.12 13.74 19.15
C VAL A 70 -24.13 14.52 18.33
N THR A 71 -23.79 14.89 17.10
CA THR A 71 -24.67 15.66 16.21
C THR A 71 -24.22 15.56 14.75
N SER A 72 -25.11 15.87 13.81
CA SER A 72 -24.80 16.06 12.40
C SER A 72 -25.47 17.30 11.83
N LYS A 73 -24.81 18.01 10.91
CA LYS A 73 -25.37 19.15 10.18
C LYS A 73 -25.08 19.06 8.68
N ASN A 74 -26.06 19.43 7.88
CA ASN A 74 -25.88 19.66 6.45
C ASN A 74 -25.55 21.13 6.19
N ALA A 75 -24.78 21.39 5.15
CA ALA A 75 -24.35 22.73 4.80
C ALA A 75 -24.06 22.88 3.31
N ALA A 76 -24.18 24.12 2.82
CA ALA A 76 -23.89 24.46 1.44
C ALA A 76 -22.38 24.71 1.22
N PRO A 77 -21.89 24.62 -0.03
CA PRO A 77 -20.54 25.06 -0.36
C PRO A 77 -20.29 26.53 0.02
N GLY A 78 -19.15 26.81 0.63
CA GLY A 78 -18.75 28.12 1.13
C GLY A 78 -19.38 28.53 2.45
N GLU A 79 -20.25 27.69 3.03
CA GLU A 79 -20.88 27.97 4.31
C GLU A 79 -19.89 27.80 5.47
N THR A 80 -19.97 28.70 6.45
CA THR A 80 -19.31 28.51 7.75
C THR A 80 -20.33 27.98 8.75
N VAL A 81 -20.11 26.75 9.21
CA VAL A 81 -21.02 26.03 10.10
C VAL A 81 -20.51 26.11 11.52
N ARG A 82 -21.34 26.66 12.41
CA ARG A 82 -21.11 26.64 13.86
C ARG A 82 -21.92 25.53 14.52
N ILE A 83 -21.25 24.68 15.30
CA ILE A 83 -21.85 23.58 16.05
C ILE A 83 -21.56 23.79 17.54
N LYS A 84 -22.61 24.04 18.32
CA LYS A 84 -22.52 24.14 19.77
C LYS A 84 -22.31 22.75 20.38
N LEU A 85 -21.37 22.64 21.30
CA LEU A 85 -21.06 21.40 22.04
C LEU A 85 -21.14 21.68 23.54
N THR A 86 -21.68 20.74 24.31
CA THR A 86 -22.02 20.96 25.72
C THR A 86 -20.91 20.60 26.70
N ASP A 87 -19.99 19.73 26.29
CA ASP A 87 -19.00 19.12 27.17
C ASP A 87 -17.57 19.46 26.71
N THR A 88 -16.65 19.40 27.67
CA THR A 88 -15.21 19.46 27.37
C THR A 88 -14.69 18.09 26.97
N GLY A 89 -13.62 18.05 26.18
CA GLY A 89 -12.97 16.80 25.76
C GLY A 89 -12.64 16.82 24.28
N THR A 90 -12.16 15.68 23.79
CA THR A 90 -11.82 15.50 22.37
C THR A 90 -13.04 15.05 21.59
N TYR A 91 -13.30 15.71 20.47
CA TYR A 91 -14.35 15.39 19.51
C TYR A 91 -13.72 14.99 18.19
N ASP A 92 -14.26 13.94 17.57
CA ASP A 92 -13.92 13.51 16.23
C ASP A 92 -14.97 14.03 15.25
N ILE A 93 -14.51 14.65 14.17
CA ILE A 93 -15.33 15.33 13.18
C ILE A 93 -15.07 14.67 11.83
N SER A 94 -16.14 14.31 11.13
CA SER A 94 -16.08 13.88 9.74
C SER A 94 -16.90 14.80 8.85
N VAL A 95 -16.34 15.22 7.72
CA VAL A 95 -17.03 15.99 6.68
C VAL A 95 -17.14 15.12 5.44
N SER A 96 -18.32 15.05 4.85
CA SER A 96 -18.59 14.33 3.60
C SER A 96 -19.18 15.31 2.58
N ALA A 97 -18.64 15.34 1.37
CA ALA A 97 -19.15 16.15 0.26
C ALA A 97 -20.02 15.29 -0.67
N PHE A 98 -21.10 15.87 -1.19
CA PHE A 98 -22.07 15.19 -2.04
C PHE A 98 -22.30 15.95 -3.35
N ASP A 99 -22.48 15.22 -4.45
CA ASP A 99 -22.87 15.78 -5.74
C ASP A 99 -24.40 16.05 -5.84
N ASN A 100 -24.85 16.61 -6.96
CA ASN A 100 -26.27 16.89 -7.22
C ASN A 100 -27.15 15.62 -7.31
N SER A 101 -26.54 14.44 -7.44
CA SER A 101 -27.21 13.13 -7.44
C SER A 101 -27.15 12.45 -6.07
N ASN A 102 -26.70 13.16 -5.04
CA ASN A 102 -26.55 12.69 -3.67
C ASN A 102 -25.54 11.54 -3.51
N ASN A 103 -24.57 11.41 -4.43
CA ASN A 103 -23.44 10.51 -4.25
C ASN A 103 -22.39 11.19 -3.37
N LYS A 104 -21.83 10.45 -2.41
CA LYS A 104 -20.67 10.93 -1.66
C LYS A 104 -19.45 10.95 -2.59
N ILE A 105 -18.79 12.09 -2.72
CA ILE A 105 -17.69 12.33 -3.68
C ILE A 105 -16.37 12.74 -3.03
N ALA A 106 -16.40 13.11 -1.75
CA ALA A 106 -15.19 13.42 -0.98
C ALA A 106 -15.46 13.26 0.52
N GLU A 107 -14.42 13.01 1.30
CA GLU A 107 -14.51 13.00 2.75
C GLU A 107 -13.23 13.50 3.43
N GLY A 108 -13.38 14.03 4.64
CA GLY A 108 -12.28 14.51 5.46
C GLY A 108 -12.57 14.29 6.93
N THR A 109 -11.53 14.09 7.73
CA THR A 109 -11.67 13.90 9.17
C THR A 109 -10.70 14.79 9.94
N ALA A 110 -11.13 15.26 11.12
CA ALA A 110 -10.27 15.97 12.05
C ALA A 110 -10.69 15.66 13.50
N SER A 111 -9.80 15.92 14.44
CA SER A 111 -10.11 15.86 15.87
C SER A 111 -9.80 17.20 16.52
N VAL A 112 -10.64 17.60 17.49
CA VAL A 112 -10.46 18.85 18.24
C VAL A 112 -10.73 18.65 19.71
N THR A 113 -9.86 19.17 20.57
CA THR A 113 -10.06 19.17 22.03
C THR A 113 -10.60 20.52 22.50
N LEU A 114 -11.72 20.49 23.22
CA LEU A 114 -12.37 21.64 23.83
C LEU A 114 -12.20 21.63 25.36
N ALA A 115 -11.83 22.78 25.92
CA ALA A 115 -11.68 23.04 27.35
C ALA A 115 -12.64 24.15 27.81
N LEU A 116 -12.87 24.24 29.13
CA LEU A 116 -13.71 25.28 29.72
C LEU A 116 -13.17 26.67 29.35
N GLY A 117 -14.03 27.51 28.76
CA GLY A 117 -13.68 28.87 28.34
C GLY A 117 -13.14 29.00 26.93
N ASP A 118 -12.96 27.91 26.17
CA ASP A 118 -12.46 27.96 24.79
C ASP A 118 -13.40 28.65 23.79
N GLY A 119 -14.70 28.75 24.11
CA GLY A 119 -15.70 29.25 23.17
C GLY A 119 -15.80 28.38 21.91
N TYR A 120 -15.91 29.02 20.74
CA TYR A 120 -15.90 28.32 19.46
C TYR A 120 -14.47 28.18 18.91
N LYS A 121 -13.99 26.95 18.72
CA LYS A 121 -12.73 26.69 18.01
C LYS A 121 -12.92 26.53 16.51
N ASN A 122 -12.05 27.17 15.73
CA ASN A 122 -11.98 26.91 14.30
C ASN A 122 -11.31 25.56 14.05
N VAL A 123 -11.93 24.73 13.21
CA VAL A 123 -11.38 23.43 12.80
C VAL A 123 -11.11 23.45 11.30
N ASN A 124 -9.86 23.22 10.94
CA ASN A 124 -9.46 23.02 9.55
C ASN A 124 -9.53 21.53 9.24
N ILE A 125 -10.16 21.17 8.13
CA ILE A 125 -10.36 19.79 7.71
C ILE A 125 -9.94 19.68 6.25
N ASP A 126 -8.96 18.82 5.99
CA ASP A 126 -8.60 18.46 4.63
C ASP A 126 -9.62 17.45 4.12
N ILE A 127 -10.32 17.79 3.03
CA ILE A 127 -11.36 16.96 2.41
C ILE A 127 -10.76 16.33 1.16
N GLU A 128 -10.65 15.01 1.15
CA GLU A 128 -10.07 14.21 0.07
C GLU A 128 -11.16 13.64 -0.85
N PRO A 129 -11.06 13.85 -2.18
CA PRO A 129 -12.04 13.33 -3.13
C PRO A 129 -11.89 11.81 -3.33
N TYR A 130 -12.99 11.16 -3.69
CA TYR A 130 -12.96 9.79 -4.20
C TYR A 130 -12.49 9.75 -5.65
N GLU A 131 -11.74 8.70 -6.00
CA GLU A 131 -11.23 8.46 -7.35
C GLU A 131 -12.39 8.46 -8.37
N LYS A 132 -12.46 9.50 -9.21
CA LYS A 132 -13.36 9.54 -10.36
C LYS A 132 -12.68 8.78 -11.50
N THR A 133 -13.41 7.89 -12.18
CA THR A 133 -12.88 7.10 -13.29
C THR A 133 -13.29 7.67 -14.65
N VAL A 134 -12.37 7.67 -15.60
CA VAL A 134 -12.60 8.03 -17.01
C VAL A 134 -12.58 6.79 -17.88
N GLY A 135 -13.55 6.67 -18.79
CA GLY A 135 -13.57 5.61 -19.80
C GLY A 135 -12.49 5.82 -20.87
N ILE A 136 -11.71 4.79 -21.18
CA ILE A 136 -10.73 4.81 -22.27
C ILE A 136 -11.24 3.94 -23.41
N ASN A 137 -11.24 4.47 -24.62
CA ASN A 137 -11.38 3.73 -25.87
C ASN A 137 -10.00 3.46 -26.45
N LEU A 138 -9.63 2.19 -26.57
CA LEU A 138 -8.40 1.81 -27.27
C LEU A 138 -8.68 1.59 -28.75
N THR A 139 -7.71 1.91 -29.59
CA THR A 139 -7.70 1.54 -31.01
C THR A 139 -6.28 1.12 -31.34
N ALA A 140 -6.08 -0.08 -31.89
CA ALA A 140 -4.77 -0.47 -32.38
C ALA A 140 -4.71 -0.44 -33.90
N ALA A 141 -3.62 0.09 -34.43
CA ALA A 141 -3.28 0.07 -35.83
C ALA A 141 -2.05 -0.84 -36.02
N TRP A 142 -2.11 -1.70 -37.03
CA TRP A 142 -0.97 -2.54 -37.40
C TRP A 142 -0.04 -1.78 -38.34
N GLU A 143 1.26 -1.85 -38.05
CA GLU A 143 2.30 -1.42 -38.98
C GLU A 143 3.20 -2.62 -39.29
N THR A 144 3.25 -3.00 -40.57
CA THR A 144 3.99 -4.16 -41.06
C THR A 144 5.22 -3.68 -41.84
N PRO A 145 6.45 -4.02 -41.42
CA PRO A 145 7.66 -3.63 -42.15
C PRO A 145 7.78 -4.27 -43.55
N ASP A 146 6.96 -5.30 -43.86
CA ASP A 146 7.02 -6.07 -45.10
C ASP A 146 5.64 -6.70 -45.39
N GLU A 147 4.94 -6.25 -46.45
CA GLU A 147 3.55 -6.67 -46.78
C GLU A 147 3.42 -8.17 -47.13
N GLU A 148 4.51 -8.85 -47.49
CA GLU A 148 4.49 -10.26 -47.91
C GLU A 148 4.71 -11.28 -46.79
N LYS A 149 4.97 -10.86 -45.54
CA LYS A 149 5.48 -11.80 -44.51
C LYS A 149 4.74 -11.85 -43.17
N TYR A 150 4.04 -10.80 -42.76
CA TYR A 150 3.32 -10.77 -41.47
C TYR A 150 2.09 -9.88 -41.57
N GLY A 151 0.90 -10.47 -41.59
CA GLY A 151 -0.37 -9.74 -41.56
C GLY A 151 -1.05 -9.85 -40.20
N ALA A 152 -1.95 -8.91 -39.91
CA ALA A 152 -2.91 -8.97 -38.79
C ALA A 152 -3.71 -10.31 -38.73
N GLU A 153 -3.71 -11.06 -39.83
CA GLU A 153 -4.39 -12.35 -40.02
C GLU A 153 -3.85 -13.48 -39.14
N ASP A 154 -2.62 -13.38 -38.64
CA ASP A 154 -2.00 -14.37 -37.74
C ASP A 154 -2.35 -14.13 -36.24
N ALA A 155 -2.81 -12.92 -35.90
CA ALA A 155 -3.20 -12.55 -34.55
C ALA A 155 -4.70 -12.83 -34.34
N VAL A 156 -5.01 -13.74 -33.42
CA VAL A 156 -6.41 -14.07 -33.08
C VAL A 156 -6.86 -13.49 -31.74
N ARG A 157 -5.93 -12.93 -30.96
CA ARG A 157 -6.16 -12.43 -29.59
C ARG A 157 -5.32 -11.19 -29.31
N TYR A 158 -5.84 -10.30 -28.46
CA TYR A 158 -5.12 -9.15 -27.93
C TYR A 158 -5.22 -9.12 -26.41
N ASP A 159 -4.09 -8.96 -25.76
CA ASP A 159 -4.01 -8.70 -24.33
C ASP A 159 -3.59 -7.24 -24.12
N VAL A 160 -4.36 -6.53 -23.32
CA VAL A 160 -4.17 -5.12 -22.99
C VAL A 160 -3.68 -5.01 -21.57
N TYR A 161 -2.67 -4.17 -21.36
CA TYR A 161 -2.08 -3.86 -20.07
C TYR A 161 -2.08 -2.34 -19.91
N ILE A 162 -2.65 -1.81 -18.84
CA ILE A 162 -2.65 -0.38 -18.52
C ILE A 162 -1.87 -0.19 -17.23
N TYR A 163 -0.89 0.71 -17.27
CA TYR A 163 0.01 1.06 -16.19
C TYR A 163 -0.20 2.51 -15.79
N GLU A 164 -0.05 2.80 -14.50
CA GLU A 164 0.11 4.14 -13.95
C GLU A 164 1.57 4.27 -13.48
N GLY A 165 2.38 5.09 -14.17
CA GLY A 165 3.83 5.02 -14.00
C GLY A 165 4.39 3.64 -14.38
N GLU A 166 5.05 2.96 -13.44
CA GLU A 166 5.58 1.58 -13.61
C GLU A 166 4.63 0.49 -13.07
N ASP A 167 3.56 0.87 -12.38
CA ASP A 167 2.63 -0.06 -11.74
C ASP A 167 1.53 -0.50 -12.73
N LEU A 168 1.32 -1.80 -12.94
CA LEU A 168 0.20 -2.29 -13.75
C LEU A 168 -1.13 -2.14 -12.99
N ILE A 169 -2.07 -1.37 -13.54
CA ILE A 169 -3.35 -1.04 -12.91
C ILE A 169 -4.56 -1.75 -13.52
N ALA A 170 -4.47 -2.21 -14.77
CA ALA A 170 -5.53 -3.00 -15.40
C ALA A 170 -4.97 -3.94 -16.45
N THR A 171 -5.58 -5.13 -16.56
CA THR A 171 -5.39 -6.02 -17.70
C THR A 171 -6.73 -6.37 -18.32
N SER A 172 -6.71 -6.66 -19.61
CA SER A 172 -7.82 -7.35 -20.26
C SER A 172 -7.28 -8.32 -21.28
N GLU A 173 -7.69 -9.58 -21.13
CA GLU A 173 -7.28 -10.67 -22.00
C GLU A 173 -8.36 -10.95 -23.04
N ASN A 174 -7.95 -11.36 -24.24
CA ASN A 174 -8.86 -11.80 -25.31
C ASN A 174 -9.91 -10.75 -25.73
N VAL A 175 -9.52 -9.48 -25.81
CA VAL A 175 -10.45 -8.39 -26.18
C VAL A 175 -10.47 -8.19 -27.69
N SER A 176 -11.66 -7.94 -28.26
CA SER A 176 -11.73 -7.19 -29.52
C SER A 176 -11.16 -5.79 -29.29
N LEU A 177 -10.56 -5.18 -30.30
CA LEU A 177 -9.81 -3.90 -30.26
C LEU A 177 -10.55 -2.66 -29.69
N THR A 178 -11.72 -2.83 -29.11
CA THR A 178 -12.52 -1.83 -28.39
C THR A 178 -12.87 -2.40 -27.00
N GLY A 179 -12.24 -1.86 -25.96
CA GLY A 179 -12.61 -2.09 -24.56
C GLY A 179 -12.73 -0.75 -23.86
N ASN A 180 -13.77 -0.58 -23.03
CA ASN A 180 -13.91 0.58 -22.15
C ASN A 180 -13.16 0.31 -20.84
N PHE A 181 -12.07 1.04 -20.59
CA PHE A 181 -11.32 0.93 -19.34
C PHE A 181 -11.55 2.14 -18.46
N ASN A 182 -11.85 1.94 -17.18
CA ASN A 182 -12.04 3.01 -16.22
C ASN A 182 -10.72 3.26 -15.48
N VAL A 183 -10.12 4.43 -15.65
CA VAL A 183 -8.88 4.82 -14.94
C VAL A 183 -9.08 6.12 -14.14
N PRO A 184 -8.38 6.32 -13.02
CA PRO A 184 -8.46 7.57 -12.25
C PRO A 184 -8.17 8.84 -13.09
N TYR A 185 -8.77 9.97 -12.73
CA TYR A 185 -8.39 11.27 -13.29
C TYR A 185 -6.98 11.72 -12.86
N TYR A 186 -6.37 12.61 -13.65
CA TYR A 186 -5.13 13.35 -13.35
C TYR A 186 -3.84 12.53 -13.32
N SER A 187 -3.84 11.35 -13.94
CA SER A 187 -2.63 10.55 -14.05
C SER A 187 -2.17 10.36 -15.48
N THR A 188 -0.89 10.01 -15.60
CA THR A 188 -0.26 9.60 -16.85
C THR A 188 -0.22 8.08 -16.87
N TYR A 189 -0.83 7.52 -17.90
CA TYR A 189 -0.93 6.08 -18.10
C TYR A 189 -0.07 5.65 -19.28
N LYS A 190 0.50 4.46 -19.16
CA LYS A 190 1.05 3.71 -20.28
C LYS A 190 0.10 2.56 -20.58
N VAL A 191 -0.26 2.37 -21.83
CA VAL A 191 -0.99 1.18 -22.29
C VAL A 191 -0.09 0.38 -23.22
N LYS A 192 0.01 -0.92 -22.95
CA LYS A 192 0.69 -1.90 -23.79
C LYS A 192 -0.34 -2.86 -24.36
N ILE A 193 -0.25 -3.18 -25.64
CA ILE A 193 -1.02 -4.25 -26.27
C ILE A 193 -0.05 -5.31 -26.77
N GLU A 194 -0.38 -6.57 -26.50
CA GLU A 194 0.27 -7.73 -27.10
C GLU A 194 -0.73 -8.46 -27.99
N ALA A 195 -0.40 -8.60 -29.27
CA ALA A 195 -1.13 -9.42 -30.21
C ALA A 195 -0.61 -10.86 -30.15
N LYS A 196 -1.51 -11.84 -30.03
CA LYS A 196 -1.17 -13.24 -29.79
C LYS A 196 -1.86 -14.20 -30.78
N LYS A 197 -1.17 -15.30 -31.09
CA LYS A 197 -1.71 -16.48 -31.76
C LYS A 197 -2.64 -17.28 -30.83
N ALA A 198 -3.36 -18.27 -31.38
CA ALA A 198 -4.29 -19.11 -30.62
C ALA A 198 -3.59 -19.89 -29.49
N ASN A 199 -2.30 -20.20 -29.70
CA ASN A 199 -1.41 -20.86 -28.74
C ASN A 199 -0.74 -19.87 -27.76
N LEU A 200 -1.24 -18.63 -27.67
CA LEU A 200 -0.74 -17.55 -26.79
C LEU A 200 0.65 -17.00 -27.14
N THR A 201 1.26 -17.41 -28.26
CA THR A 201 2.53 -16.82 -28.73
C THR A 201 2.32 -15.37 -29.14
N VAL A 202 3.10 -14.43 -28.59
CA VAL A 202 3.10 -13.02 -28.99
C VAL A 202 3.67 -12.88 -30.41
N VAL A 203 2.93 -12.20 -31.28
CA VAL A 203 3.28 -11.94 -32.69
C VAL A 203 3.49 -10.46 -32.99
N GLY A 204 3.13 -9.59 -32.06
CA GLY A 204 3.37 -8.16 -32.15
C GLY A 204 3.05 -7.48 -30.84
N SER A 205 3.65 -6.31 -30.63
CA SER A 205 3.34 -5.48 -29.47
C SER A 205 3.36 -4.00 -29.83
N GLY A 206 2.66 -3.20 -29.03
CA GLY A 206 2.60 -1.76 -29.18
C GLY A 206 2.38 -1.09 -27.85
N GLU A 207 2.91 0.12 -27.67
CA GLU A 207 2.75 0.92 -26.46
C GLU A 207 2.32 2.34 -26.80
N ALA A 208 1.51 2.95 -25.94
CA ALA A 208 1.23 4.37 -25.97
C ALA A 208 1.18 4.95 -24.56
N ILE A 209 1.58 6.21 -24.43
CA ILE A 209 1.48 6.97 -23.18
C ILE A 209 0.46 8.08 -23.38
N PHE A 210 -0.47 8.22 -22.44
CA PHE A 210 -1.49 9.26 -22.47
C PHE A 210 -1.74 9.80 -21.06
N THR A 211 -2.29 11.01 -20.98
CA THR A 211 -2.67 11.64 -19.71
C THR A 211 -4.17 11.89 -19.70
N ILE A 212 -4.82 11.58 -18.58
CA ILE A 212 -6.22 11.92 -18.34
C ILE A 212 -6.28 13.27 -17.64
N ALA A 213 -6.71 14.29 -18.37
CA ALA A 213 -6.78 15.65 -17.86
C ALA A 213 -8.17 15.94 -17.24
N LYS A 214 -8.25 17.04 -16.48
CA LYS A 214 -9.53 17.59 -15.98
C LYS A 214 -10.52 17.75 -17.13
N GLY A 215 -11.72 17.19 -16.97
CA GLY A 215 -12.82 17.31 -17.94
C GLY A 215 -12.86 16.23 -19.04
N ASP A 216 -11.88 15.33 -19.11
CA ASP A 216 -11.94 14.17 -20.02
C ASP A 216 -13.08 13.23 -19.61
N THR A 217 -14.13 13.07 -20.42
CA THR A 217 -15.26 12.16 -20.12
C THR A 217 -15.05 10.76 -20.69
N VAL A 218 -14.49 10.68 -21.90
CA VAL A 218 -13.97 9.48 -22.54
C VAL A 218 -12.69 9.84 -23.29
N LYS A 219 -11.62 9.05 -23.14
CA LYS A 219 -10.34 9.27 -23.85
C LYS A 219 -10.12 8.21 -24.92
N THR A 220 -9.87 8.60 -26.16
CA THR A 220 -9.45 7.66 -27.20
C THR A 220 -7.92 7.62 -27.29
N VAL A 221 -7.34 6.42 -27.23
CA VAL A 221 -5.90 6.20 -27.31
C VAL A 221 -5.61 5.26 -28.48
N THR A 222 -4.80 5.74 -29.42
CA THR A 222 -4.35 4.94 -30.57
C THR A 222 -2.98 4.35 -30.28
N ILE A 223 -2.82 3.05 -30.54
CA ILE A 223 -1.58 2.31 -30.31
C ILE A 223 -1.14 1.68 -31.63
N THR A 224 0.11 1.89 -32.01
CA THR A 224 0.70 1.20 -33.16
C THR A 224 1.31 -0.12 -32.70
N ILE A 225 0.84 -1.23 -33.24
CA ILE A 225 1.41 -2.57 -33.00
C ILE A 225 2.43 -2.87 -34.08
N ILE A 226 3.65 -3.20 -33.66
CA ILE A 226 4.74 -3.63 -34.52
C ILE A 226 4.88 -5.15 -34.36
N GLY A 227 4.83 -5.88 -35.48
CA GLY A 227 5.00 -7.34 -35.49
C GLY A 227 6.43 -7.78 -35.18
N GLU A 228 6.62 -8.74 -34.27
CA GLU A 228 7.93 -9.30 -33.95
C GLU A 228 8.10 -10.73 -34.49
N TYR A 229 9.27 -11.02 -35.07
CA TYR A 229 9.65 -12.32 -35.58
C TYR A 229 10.06 -13.28 -34.45
N LYS A 230 9.44 -14.47 -34.36
CA LYS A 230 10.11 -15.72 -33.90
C LYS A 230 9.34 -16.99 -34.29
N GLN A 231 10.08 -17.96 -34.84
CA GLN A 231 9.61 -19.23 -35.40
C GLN A 231 9.14 -20.26 -34.35
N SER A 232 8.03 -20.92 -34.70
CA SER A 232 7.49 -22.27 -34.42
C SER A 232 7.68 -22.98 -33.06
N SER A 233 6.56 -23.41 -32.45
CA SER A 233 6.21 -24.85 -32.38
C SER A 233 4.72 -25.07 -32.06
N SER A 234 4.21 -26.21 -32.51
CA SER A 234 2.83 -26.69 -32.62
C SER A 234 2.23 -27.31 -31.35
N ASP A 235 0.88 -27.28 -31.30
CA ASP A 235 -0.04 -28.30 -30.75
C ASP A 235 -0.22 -28.48 -29.22
N LEU A 236 -1.36 -28.00 -28.68
CA LEU A 236 -2.58 -28.77 -28.33
C LEU A 236 -3.48 -27.99 -27.35
N GLY A 237 -4.79 -28.05 -27.57
CA GLY A 237 -5.78 -27.14 -26.99
C GLY A 237 -6.22 -27.40 -25.55
N ILE A 238 -7.04 -26.47 -25.05
CA ILE A 238 -8.18 -26.61 -24.13
C ILE A 238 -8.98 -25.28 -24.19
N ASN A 239 -10.31 -25.40 -24.23
CA ASN A 239 -11.33 -24.34 -24.04
C ASN A 239 -11.57 -24.21 -22.52
N PRO A 240 -11.83 -23.04 -21.88
CA PRO A 240 -13.21 -22.52 -21.90
C PRO A 240 -13.43 -21.00 -21.60
N SER A 241 -14.60 -20.54 -22.03
CA SER A 241 -15.54 -19.60 -21.36
C SER A 241 -15.05 -18.26 -20.76
N LEU A 242 -15.62 -17.20 -21.35
CA LEU A 242 -15.84 -15.86 -20.80
C LEU A 242 -16.33 -15.88 -19.34
N ASN A 243 -15.65 -15.14 -18.47
CA ASN A 243 -16.23 -14.63 -17.23
C ASN A 243 -15.72 -13.21 -17.01
N TRP A 244 -16.63 -12.24 -17.05
CA TRP A 244 -16.42 -10.91 -16.49
C TRP A 244 -16.42 -11.02 -14.97
N VAL A 245 -15.33 -10.62 -14.31
CA VAL A 245 -15.30 -10.41 -12.86
C VAL A 245 -14.70 -9.04 -12.61
N GLY A 246 -15.58 -8.05 -12.36
CA GLY A 246 -15.21 -6.92 -11.53
C GLY A 246 -14.79 -7.47 -10.16
N GLY A 247 -13.48 -7.57 -9.94
CA GLY A 247 -12.88 -8.17 -8.76
C GLY A 247 -11.53 -8.75 -9.12
N TYR A 248 -10.47 -8.06 -8.69
CA TYR A 248 -9.06 -8.47 -8.78
C TYR A 248 -8.91 -10.00 -8.72
N LYS A 249 -8.64 -10.67 -9.84
CA LYS A 249 -8.21 -12.07 -9.83
C LYS A 249 -6.82 -12.09 -9.18
N ARG A 250 -6.81 -12.36 -7.87
CA ARG A 250 -5.61 -12.54 -7.06
C ARG A 250 -4.97 -13.88 -7.46
N GLU A 251 -4.22 -13.89 -8.57
CA GLU A 251 -3.44 -15.05 -9.00
C GLU A 251 -2.58 -15.51 -7.81
N LYS A 252 -2.65 -16.80 -7.51
CA LYS A 252 -1.77 -17.44 -6.54
C LYS A 252 -0.83 -18.36 -7.29
N ILE A 253 0.45 -18.29 -6.95
CA ILE A 253 1.46 -19.20 -7.49
C ILE A 253 2.15 -19.95 -6.34
N THR A 254 2.76 -21.08 -6.67
CA THR A 254 3.64 -21.80 -5.74
C THR A 254 5.08 -21.66 -6.19
N PHE A 255 5.97 -21.31 -5.27
CA PHE A 255 7.38 -21.04 -5.59
C PHE A 255 8.22 -21.15 -4.31
N GLY A 256 9.29 -21.95 -4.34
CA GLY A 256 10.00 -22.34 -3.11
C GLY A 256 9.17 -23.23 -2.18
N SER A 257 9.78 -23.68 -1.08
CA SER A 257 9.15 -24.57 -0.09
C SER A 257 9.57 -24.24 1.33
N TRP A 258 8.65 -24.37 2.28
CA TRP A 258 8.87 -24.08 3.70
C TRP A 258 8.13 -25.09 4.58
N PRO A 259 8.57 -25.39 5.82
CA PRO A 259 7.77 -26.17 6.77
C PRO A 259 6.45 -25.46 7.10
N GLN A 260 5.32 -26.18 7.04
CA GLN A 260 3.99 -25.60 7.22
C GLN A 260 3.07 -26.44 8.11
N SER A 261 2.62 -27.60 7.64
CA SER A 261 1.65 -28.44 8.37
C SER A 261 2.32 -29.35 9.39
N LEU A 262 1.62 -29.65 10.48
CA LEU A 262 2.02 -30.70 11.42
C LEU A 262 1.94 -32.06 10.70
N ALA A 263 2.99 -32.87 10.82
CA ALA A 263 3.08 -34.18 10.19
C ALA A 263 2.99 -35.30 11.22
N ASP A 264 2.20 -36.32 10.91
CA ASP A 264 2.31 -37.62 11.55
C ASP A 264 3.41 -38.43 10.83
N VAL A 265 4.52 -38.64 11.52
CA VAL A 265 5.68 -39.38 11.00
C VAL A 265 5.72 -40.84 11.47
N THR A 266 4.60 -41.34 12.02
CA THR A 266 4.50 -42.73 12.49
C THR A 266 4.75 -43.70 11.34
N GLY A 267 5.77 -44.54 11.48
CA GLY A 267 6.15 -45.52 10.45
C GLY A 267 7.00 -44.96 9.31
N ILE A 268 7.41 -43.69 9.36
CA ILE A 268 8.33 -43.08 8.40
C ILE A 268 9.76 -43.11 8.98
N THR A 269 10.72 -43.59 8.19
CA THR A 269 12.14 -43.55 8.59
C THR A 269 12.72 -42.19 8.27
N LEU A 270 13.16 -41.45 9.31
CA LEU A 270 13.71 -40.11 9.16
C LEU A 270 15.25 -40.09 9.20
N THR A 271 15.85 -39.48 8.19
CA THR A 271 17.32 -39.27 8.11
C THR A 271 17.63 -37.78 8.12
N ALA A 272 18.47 -37.32 9.06
CA ALA A 272 18.87 -35.91 9.14
C ALA A 272 19.65 -35.48 7.88
N THR A 273 19.33 -34.29 7.35
CA THR A 273 19.97 -33.79 6.11
C THR A 273 21.15 -32.86 6.37
N GLY A 274 21.28 -32.36 7.60
CA GLY A 274 22.25 -31.33 7.98
C GLY A 274 21.83 -29.90 7.63
N LYS A 275 20.69 -29.72 6.93
CA LYS A 275 20.08 -28.41 6.68
C LYS A 275 19.26 -27.95 7.89
N THR A 276 19.26 -26.65 8.16
CA THR A 276 18.45 -26.04 9.23
C THR A 276 17.52 -24.95 8.70
N TYR A 277 16.47 -24.69 9.48
CA TYR A 277 15.47 -23.64 9.29
C TYR A 277 15.43 -22.76 10.55
N ASP A 278 15.14 -21.47 10.39
CA ASP A 278 15.10 -20.47 11.49
C ASP A 278 16.31 -20.58 12.44
N GLY A 279 17.49 -20.81 11.87
CA GLY A 279 18.75 -20.92 12.59
C GLY A 279 19.07 -22.35 13.02
N ASN A 280 18.12 -23.00 13.72
CA ASN A 280 18.43 -24.21 14.49
C ASN A 280 17.48 -25.40 14.26
N ASN A 281 16.35 -25.24 13.58
CA ASN A 281 15.39 -26.33 13.38
C ASN A 281 15.88 -27.28 12.29
N ALA A 282 16.20 -28.52 12.66
CA ALA A 282 16.82 -29.48 11.76
C ALA A 282 15.83 -30.08 10.75
N GLU A 283 16.28 -30.22 9.51
CA GLU A 283 15.57 -30.92 8.44
C GLU A 283 15.90 -32.42 8.41
N TYR A 284 14.90 -33.22 8.09
CA TYR A 284 14.93 -34.66 7.93
C TYR A 284 14.31 -35.05 6.59
N SER A 285 14.86 -36.08 5.95
CA SER A 285 14.25 -36.75 4.80
C SER A 285 13.53 -38.00 5.28
N GLY A 286 12.27 -38.17 4.85
CA GLY A 286 11.54 -39.41 5.00
C GLY A 286 11.80 -40.37 3.83
N ASP A 287 11.71 -41.67 4.10
CA ASP A 287 11.67 -42.73 3.08
C ASP A 287 10.39 -42.69 2.23
N ASP A 288 9.40 -41.90 2.64
CA ASP A 288 8.20 -41.54 1.89
C ASP A 288 8.43 -40.44 0.82
N GLY A 289 9.66 -39.94 0.70
CA GLY A 289 10.06 -38.91 -0.26
C GLY A 289 9.78 -37.47 0.19
N ASN A 290 9.20 -37.25 1.36
CA ASN A 290 8.92 -35.92 1.89
C ASN A 290 10.09 -35.39 2.74
N LYS A 291 10.11 -34.07 2.94
CA LYS A 291 11.02 -33.40 3.87
C LYS A 291 10.24 -32.91 5.09
N TYR A 292 10.89 -32.97 6.24
CA TYR A 292 10.30 -32.65 7.53
C TYR A 292 11.24 -31.77 8.32
N VAL A 293 10.71 -30.79 9.06
CA VAL A 293 11.48 -29.98 9.99
C VAL A 293 11.02 -30.27 11.41
N LYS A 294 11.96 -30.53 12.30
CA LYS A 294 11.67 -30.80 13.71
C LYS A 294 11.65 -29.50 14.50
N VAL A 295 10.56 -29.28 15.24
CA VAL A 295 10.45 -28.23 16.26
C VAL A 295 9.95 -28.89 17.54
N ASN A 296 10.74 -28.78 18.61
CA ASN A 296 10.53 -29.54 19.85
C ASN A 296 10.38 -31.04 19.54
N ASP A 297 9.28 -31.67 19.98
CA ASP A 297 9.00 -33.10 19.76
C ASP A 297 8.09 -33.38 18.55
N SER A 298 7.84 -32.37 17.70
CA SER A 298 6.94 -32.47 16.55
C SER A 298 7.65 -32.25 15.22
N TYR A 299 7.14 -32.88 14.17
CA TYR A 299 7.64 -32.73 12.80
C TYR A 299 6.64 -31.96 11.95
N TYR A 300 7.16 -31.10 11.10
CA TYR A 300 6.37 -30.26 10.21
C TYR A 300 6.78 -30.53 8.76
N LYS A 301 5.80 -30.78 7.90
CA LYS A 301 6.05 -31.10 6.49
C LYS A 301 6.53 -29.85 5.75
N VAL A 302 7.60 -30.00 4.97
CA VAL A 302 8.08 -28.97 4.04
C VAL A 302 7.21 -29.01 2.78
N GLU A 303 6.54 -27.91 2.51
CA GLU A 303 5.51 -27.79 1.48
C GLU A 303 5.72 -26.53 0.64
N PRO A 304 5.25 -26.49 -0.62
CA PRO A 304 5.39 -25.32 -1.47
C PRO A 304 4.79 -24.05 -0.84
N ILE A 305 5.54 -22.95 -0.90
CA ILE A 305 5.06 -21.65 -0.41
C ILE A 305 4.04 -21.11 -1.40
N THR A 306 2.88 -20.68 -0.90
CA THR A 306 1.86 -20.03 -1.72
C THR A 306 2.04 -18.52 -1.67
N TRP A 307 2.10 -17.90 -2.85
CA TRP A 307 2.31 -16.48 -3.03
C TRP A 307 1.11 -15.84 -3.72
N ARG A 308 0.68 -14.67 -3.23
CA ARG A 308 -0.24 -13.77 -3.92
C ARG A 308 0.57 -12.95 -4.91
N VAL A 309 0.16 -12.91 -6.18
CA VAL A 309 0.67 -11.90 -7.11
C VAL A 309 0.04 -10.56 -6.76
N ILE A 310 0.85 -9.59 -6.35
CA ILE A 310 0.39 -8.28 -5.89
C ILE A 310 0.72 -7.15 -6.87
N CYS A 311 1.63 -7.36 -7.81
CA CYS A 311 1.91 -6.44 -8.91
C CYS A 311 2.53 -7.20 -10.09
N TYR A 312 2.24 -6.76 -11.31
CA TYR A 312 3.01 -7.12 -12.50
C TYR A 312 3.77 -5.87 -12.93
N ASN A 313 5.07 -6.02 -13.11
CA ASN A 313 5.94 -4.93 -13.54
C ASN A 313 5.93 -4.85 -15.08
N SER A 314 6.26 -3.67 -15.60
CA SER A 314 6.33 -3.39 -17.05
C SER A 314 7.29 -4.31 -17.82
N ASP A 315 8.30 -4.84 -17.13
CA ASP A 315 9.30 -5.79 -17.67
C ASP A 315 8.83 -7.26 -17.67
N GLY A 316 7.58 -7.53 -17.31
CA GLY A 316 7.00 -8.87 -17.23
C GLY A 316 7.28 -9.60 -15.91
N SER A 317 8.08 -9.03 -15.01
CA SER A 317 8.31 -9.63 -13.69
C SER A 317 7.11 -9.45 -12.75
N LYS A 318 6.94 -10.36 -11.79
CA LYS A 318 5.81 -10.39 -10.86
C LYS A 318 6.29 -10.11 -9.44
N LYS A 319 5.65 -9.16 -8.77
CA LYS A 319 5.82 -8.94 -7.32
C LYS A 319 4.88 -9.85 -6.57
N LEU A 320 5.44 -10.59 -5.61
CA LEU A 320 4.78 -11.62 -4.85
C LEU A 320 4.75 -11.25 -3.37
N LEU A 321 3.68 -11.65 -2.69
CA LEU A 321 3.54 -11.58 -1.23
C LEU A 321 3.14 -12.95 -0.71
N ALA A 322 3.85 -13.48 0.28
CA ALA A 322 3.50 -14.74 0.91
C ALA A 322 2.05 -14.69 1.45
N ASP A 323 1.27 -15.76 1.26
CA ASP A 323 -0.16 -15.70 1.55
C ASP A 323 -0.54 -15.97 3.02
N LYS A 324 0.47 -16.33 3.83
CA LYS A 324 0.42 -16.71 5.24
C LYS A 324 1.67 -16.21 5.97
N ILE A 325 1.64 -16.31 7.30
CA ILE A 325 2.81 -16.17 8.17
C ILE A 325 3.49 -17.55 8.26
N TYR A 326 4.71 -17.65 7.72
CA TYR A 326 5.44 -18.92 7.61
C TYR A 326 6.42 -19.16 8.76
N THR A 327 6.83 -18.11 9.47
CA THR A 327 7.69 -18.17 10.67
C THR A 327 7.46 -16.93 11.53
N ASN A 328 8.03 -16.90 12.73
CA ASN A 328 8.20 -15.70 13.55
C ASN A 328 9.68 -15.38 13.70
N LEU A 329 9.98 -14.09 13.76
CA LEU A 329 11.32 -13.62 14.02
C LEU A 329 11.26 -12.20 14.58
N ALA A 330 12.08 -11.95 15.61
CA ALA A 330 12.31 -10.58 16.07
C ALA A 330 12.87 -9.74 14.92
N TYR A 331 12.33 -8.54 14.75
CA TYR A 331 12.81 -7.57 13.79
C TYR A 331 14.30 -7.25 14.04
N TYR A 332 14.64 -7.02 15.30
CA TYR A 332 16.00 -6.85 15.80
C TYR A 332 16.12 -7.32 17.25
N GLY A 333 17.26 -7.87 17.66
CA GLY A 333 17.38 -8.62 18.93
C GLY A 333 17.43 -7.80 20.24
N THR A 334 17.43 -6.47 20.18
CA THR A 334 17.58 -5.61 21.37
C THR A 334 16.96 -4.22 21.16
N TYR A 335 16.75 -3.47 22.25
CA TYR A 335 16.30 -2.07 22.24
C TYR A 335 17.45 -1.06 22.23
N VAL A 336 18.71 -1.53 22.21
CA VAL A 336 19.90 -0.70 22.36
C VAL A 336 20.33 -0.11 21.01
N ASP A 337 20.50 1.22 20.98
CA ASP A 337 21.09 1.93 19.85
C ASP A 337 22.55 1.52 19.64
N ARG A 338 22.96 1.46 18.37
CA ARG A 338 24.33 1.13 17.96
C ARG A 338 25.01 2.32 17.33
N THR A 339 26.33 2.24 17.16
CA THR A 339 27.13 3.26 16.48
C THR A 339 27.94 2.64 15.35
N LEU A 340 27.82 3.22 14.15
CA LEU A 340 28.64 2.90 12.99
C LEU A 340 29.44 4.17 12.61
N GLY A 341 30.72 4.20 12.97
CA GLY A 341 31.54 5.41 12.87
C GLY A 341 31.00 6.51 13.80
N SER A 342 30.49 7.61 13.24
CA SER A 342 29.83 8.69 13.98
C SER A 342 28.30 8.67 13.87
N LYS A 343 27.72 7.68 13.18
CA LYS A 343 26.29 7.58 12.94
C LYS A 343 25.61 6.65 13.96
N THR A 344 24.54 7.12 14.58
CA THR A 344 23.66 6.29 15.40
C THR A 344 22.79 5.40 14.53
N ILE A 345 22.72 4.12 14.85
CA ILE A 345 21.91 3.10 14.18
C ILE A 345 20.87 2.59 15.17
N TYR A 346 19.61 2.93 14.90
CA TYR A 346 18.48 2.58 15.74
C TYR A 346 18.07 1.11 15.57
N PRO A 347 17.49 0.47 16.61
CA PRO A 347 16.99 -0.90 16.55
C PRO A 347 15.95 -1.16 15.45
N ASN A 348 15.12 -0.17 15.12
CA ASN A 348 14.11 -0.26 14.05
C ASN A 348 14.64 0.01 12.63
N ASN A 349 15.95 0.23 12.48
CA ASN A 349 16.57 0.43 11.18
C ASN A 349 16.54 -0.87 10.36
N TYR A 350 15.79 -0.88 9.25
CA TYR A 350 15.61 -2.07 8.42
C TYR A 350 16.90 -2.58 7.79
N LYS A 351 17.73 -1.66 7.25
CA LYS A 351 19.02 -1.99 6.61
C LYS A 351 19.90 -2.84 7.53
N TYR A 352 19.97 -2.46 8.80
CA TYR A 352 20.80 -3.09 9.83
C TYR A 352 20.04 -4.06 10.75
N SER A 353 18.87 -4.54 10.33
CA SER A 353 18.00 -5.42 11.12
C SER A 353 18.38 -6.91 10.99
N ASN A 354 18.04 -7.70 12.00
CA ASN A 354 18.23 -9.15 11.96
C ASN A 354 17.25 -9.81 10.98
N ILE A 355 16.04 -9.26 10.88
CA ILE A 355 15.03 -9.78 9.97
C ILE A 355 15.42 -9.62 8.50
N ARG A 356 16.04 -8.51 8.10
CA ARG A 356 16.55 -8.36 6.73
C ARG A 356 17.66 -9.36 6.41
N ALA A 357 18.59 -9.56 7.36
CA ALA A 357 19.68 -10.53 7.22
C ALA A 357 19.15 -11.97 7.12
N TYR A 358 18.17 -12.32 7.95
CA TYR A 358 17.45 -13.59 7.86
C TYR A 358 16.77 -13.77 6.50
N LEU A 359 16.01 -12.79 6.03
CA LEU A 359 15.29 -12.86 4.76
C LEU A 359 16.22 -13.11 3.58
N ASN A 360 17.39 -12.48 3.57
CA ASN A 360 18.36 -12.57 2.47
C ASN A 360 19.49 -13.59 2.72
N SER A 361 19.44 -14.34 3.83
CA SER A 361 20.46 -15.34 4.20
C SER A 361 21.88 -14.76 4.21
N THR A 362 22.04 -13.65 4.93
CA THR A 362 23.32 -12.97 5.12
C THR A 362 23.65 -12.86 6.60
N LYS A 363 24.88 -12.48 6.91
CA LYS A 363 25.21 -11.90 8.21
C LYS A 363 24.41 -10.62 8.43
N ASN A 364 24.27 -10.18 9.68
CA ASN A 364 23.75 -8.84 9.94
C ASN A 364 24.58 -7.82 9.14
N GLN A 365 23.92 -6.95 8.35
CA GLN A 365 24.63 -6.00 7.48
C GLN A 365 25.58 -5.07 8.27
N PHE A 366 25.34 -4.91 9.57
CA PHE A 366 26.18 -4.13 10.47
C PHE A 366 27.58 -4.73 10.63
N GLU A 367 27.73 -6.06 10.63
CA GLU A 367 29.03 -6.73 10.66
C GLU A 367 29.81 -6.49 9.37
N ALA A 368 29.13 -6.53 8.22
CA ALA A 368 29.74 -6.28 6.92
C ALA A 368 30.26 -4.85 6.77
N ASP A 369 29.56 -3.88 7.36
CA ASP A 369 29.93 -2.46 7.32
C ASP A 369 30.96 -2.07 8.41
N GLY A 370 31.39 -3.00 9.27
CA GLY A 370 32.44 -2.78 10.28
C GLY A 370 31.97 -2.03 11.54
N GLY A 371 30.69 -2.11 11.90
CA GLY A 371 30.16 -1.50 13.12
C GLY A 371 30.68 -2.16 14.40
N THR A 372 30.60 -1.46 15.54
CA THR A 372 30.97 -2.05 16.85
C THR A 372 29.72 -2.66 17.49
N PRO A 373 29.58 -4.01 17.56
CA PRO A 373 28.40 -4.64 18.10
C PRO A 373 28.45 -4.59 19.62
N THR A 374 27.33 -4.25 20.25
CA THR A 374 27.22 -4.26 21.71
C THR A 374 26.58 -5.53 22.26
N GLN A 375 25.82 -6.31 21.48
CA GLN A 375 25.26 -7.57 22.02
C GLN A 375 24.57 -8.59 21.09
N TYR A 376 24.40 -8.38 19.78
CA TYR A 376 23.53 -9.27 18.98
C TYR A 376 23.97 -9.41 17.51
N ASP A 377 24.87 -10.36 17.27
CA ASP A 377 25.40 -10.76 15.97
C ASP A 377 24.79 -12.12 15.60
N ILE A 378 24.19 -12.22 14.40
CA ILE A 378 23.59 -13.47 13.92
C ILE A 378 23.98 -13.67 12.45
N ASP A 379 24.54 -14.85 12.18
CA ASP A 379 24.91 -15.31 10.84
C ASP A 379 23.80 -16.20 10.27
N TRP A 380 23.09 -15.71 9.26
CA TRP A 380 22.03 -16.45 8.57
C TRP A 380 22.48 -17.08 7.24
N THR A 381 23.78 -17.10 6.93
CA THR A 381 24.27 -17.54 5.61
C THR A 381 23.86 -18.96 5.25
N ASN A 382 23.69 -19.85 6.24
CA ASN A 382 23.29 -21.25 6.00
C ASN A 382 21.89 -21.60 6.52
N ALA A 383 21.18 -20.65 7.15
CA ALA A 383 19.94 -20.92 7.87
C ALA A 383 18.86 -19.84 7.67
N GLY A 384 19.12 -18.86 6.82
CA GLY A 384 18.18 -17.80 6.46
C GLY A 384 17.12 -18.28 5.47
N PHE A 385 16.07 -17.47 5.33
CA PHE A 385 14.90 -17.78 4.52
C PHE A 385 15.26 -18.06 3.05
N LEU A 386 16.01 -17.15 2.40
CA LEU A 386 16.37 -17.28 0.98
C LEU A 386 17.06 -18.62 0.65
N THR A 387 18.07 -19.02 1.42
CA THR A 387 18.80 -20.29 1.19
C THR A 387 18.00 -21.52 1.59
N ALA A 388 17.12 -21.41 2.60
CA ALA A 388 16.33 -22.53 3.07
C ALA A 388 15.08 -22.78 2.21
N ALA A 389 14.48 -21.72 1.66
CA ALA A 389 13.21 -21.76 0.93
C ALA A 389 13.36 -22.10 -0.55
N PHE A 390 14.47 -21.76 -1.19
CA PHE A 390 14.61 -21.82 -2.64
C PHE A 390 15.80 -22.67 -3.08
N THR A 391 15.60 -23.45 -4.13
CA THR A 391 16.68 -24.15 -4.85
C THR A 391 17.52 -23.18 -5.67
N SER A 392 18.72 -23.60 -6.10
CA SER A 392 19.58 -22.77 -6.97
C SER A 392 18.88 -22.32 -8.27
N THR A 393 18.02 -23.16 -8.85
CA THR A 393 17.24 -22.83 -10.05
C THR A 393 16.17 -21.79 -9.77
N GLU A 394 15.49 -21.88 -8.63
CA GLU A 394 14.50 -20.87 -8.21
C GLU A 394 15.18 -19.55 -7.85
N LEU A 395 16.31 -19.58 -7.14
CA LEU A 395 17.08 -18.39 -6.78
C LEU A 395 17.51 -17.55 -7.99
N ALA A 396 17.75 -18.21 -9.13
CA ALA A 396 18.08 -17.54 -10.40
C ALA A 396 16.91 -16.73 -10.97
N LYS A 397 15.66 -17.05 -10.60
CA LYS A 397 14.45 -16.33 -11.02
C LYS A 397 14.10 -15.15 -10.12
N ILE A 398 14.65 -15.09 -8.92
CA ILE A 398 14.38 -14.01 -7.96
C ILE A 398 15.24 -12.80 -8.29
N LYS A 399 14.61 -11.67 -8.62
CA LYS A 399 15.31 -10.41 -8.89
C LYS A 399 15.80 -9.78 -7.59
N THR A 400 16.99 -9.21 -7.66
CA THR A 400 17.39 -8.18 -6.70
C THR A 400 16.68 -6.89 -7.07
N VAL A 401 16.02 -6.25 -6.11
CA VAL A 401 15.28 -4.99 -6.33
C VAL A 401 15.78 -3.92 -5.37
N LEU A 402 15.68 -2.66 -5.81
CA LEU A 402 15.87 -1.51 -4.94
C LEU A 402 14.64 -1.37 -4.03
N VAL A 403 14.82 -1.64 -2.74
CA VAL A 403 13.81 -1.49 -1.71
C VAL A 403 13.91 -0.08 -1.13
N ASP A 404 12.88 0.73 -1.36
CA ASP A 404 12.78 2.07 -0.80
C ASP A 404 12.47 2.02 0.70
N ASN A 405 13.41 2.50 1.52
CA ASN A 405 13.31 2.58 2.98
C ASN A 405 13.22 4.04 3.46
N SER A 406 13.00 4.98 2.53
CA SER A 406 12.84 6.38 2.84
C SER A 406 11.56 6.65 3.63
N ALA A 407 11.52 7.83 4.26
CA ALA A 407 10.37 8.28 5.04
C ALA A 407 9.05 8.27 4.23
N ALA A 408 9.11 8.47 2.90
CA ALA A 408 7.95 8.45 2.02
C ALA A 408 7.18 7.12 2.03
N THR A 409 7.85 6.01 2.37
CA THR A 409 7.23 4.68 2.46
C THR A 409 6.66 4.36 3.85
N THR A 410 6.93 5.22 4.84
CA THR A 410 6.47 5.04 6.22
C THR A 410 5.13 5.74 6.48
N ASP A 411 4.68 5.76 7.73
CA ASP A 411 3.51 6.51 8.18
C ASP A 411 3.71 8.03 8.22
N SER A 412 4.95 8.50 8.13
CA SER A 412 5.29 9.93 8.13
C SER A 412 6.34 10.24 7.08
N THR A 413 6.08 11.24 6.22
CA THR A 413 7.02 11.69 5.18
C THR A 413 8.31 12.31 5.75
N THR A 414 8.39 12.50 7.06
CA THR A 414 9.54 13.05 7.79
C THR A 414 10.07 12.10 8.85
N ASN A 415 9.80 10.80 8.73
CA ASN A 415 10.21 9.79 9.70
C ASN A 415 11.73 9.76 9.92
N GLN A 416 12.15 10.21 11.10
CA GLN A 416 13.54 10.34 11.52
C GLN A 416 14.29 9.01 11.64
N TYR A 417 13.55 7.90 11.71
CA TYR A 417 14.10 6.56 11.83
C TYR A 417 14.16 5.81 10.50
N ALA A 418 13.68 6.43 9.41
CA ALA A 418 13.89 5.92 8.06
C ALA A 418 15.38 5.71 7.79
N CYS A 419 15.70 4.78 6.90
CA CYS A 419 17.08 4.42 6.59
C CYS A 419 17.35 4.45 5.10
N GLU A 420 18.61 4.22 4.75
CA GLU A 420 19.01 4.09 3.36
C GLU A 420 18.30 2.92 2.67
N ASN A 421 18.08 3.10 1.36
CA ASN A 421 17.54 2.06 0.50
C ASN A 421 18.49 0.86 0.44
N THR A 422 17.90 -0.31 0.19
CA THR A 422 18.61 -1.59 0.15
C THR A 422 18.41 -2.29 -1.18
N GLU A 423 19.35 -3.15 -1.54
CA GLU A 423 19.19 -4.08 -2.66
C GLU A 423 18.90 -5.47 -2.08
N ASP A 424 17.67 -5.93 -2.26
CA ASP A 424 17.18 -7.16 -1.62
C ASP A 424 16.53 -8.09 -2.65
N LYS A 425 16.68 -9.40 -2.44
CA LYS A 425 15.90 -10.42 -3.17
C LYS A 425 14.58 -10.70 -2.46
N VAL A 426 14.60 -10.70 -1.14
CA VAL A 426 13.42 -10.91 -0.29
C VAL A 426 13.35 -9.80 0.75
N TYR A 427 12.17 -9.23 0.91
CA TYR A 427 11.94 -8.07 1.77
C TYR A 427 10.56 -8.10 2.42
N LEU A 428 10.31 -7.19 3.36
CA LEU A 428 8.97 -6.95 3.90
C LEU A 428 8.32 -5.76 3.22
N LEU A 429 6.98 -5.75 3.13
CA LEU A 429 6.24 -4.56 2.72
C LEU A 429 6.45 -3.41 3.71
N SER A 430 6.28 -2.18 3.22
CA SER A 430 6.30 -0.97 4.03
C SER A 430 4.91 -0.69 4.57
N TYR A 431 4.82 0.29 5.46
CA TYR A 431 3.55 0.87 5.88
C TYR A 431 2.68 1.28 4.68
N LYS A 432 3.23 2.01 3.70
CA LYS A 432 2.46 2.47 2.55
C LYS A 432 2.07 1.32 1.61
N GLU A 433 2.98 0.38 1.35
CA GLU A 433 2.67 -0.78 0.50
C GLU A 433 1.64 -1.72 1.12
N ALA A 434 1.67 -1.91 2.44
CA ALA A 434 0.68 -2.71 3.14
C ALA A 434 -0.74 -2.10 3.08
N GLN A 435 -0.87 -0.83 2.71
CA GLN A 435 -2.15 -0.16 2.52
C GLN A 435 -2.47 0.10 1.04
N LYS A 436 -1.61 -0.37 0.13
CA LYS A 436 -1.79 -0.12 -1.29
C LYS A 436 -2.97 -0.95 -1.79
N LYS A 437 -4.06 -0.26 -2.15
CA LYS A 437 -5.25 -0.87 -2.77
C LYS A 437 -4.90 -1.71 -3.98
N LEU A 438 -3.90 -1.29 -4.76
CA LEU A 438 -3.40 -2.02 -5.92
C LEU A 438 -2.85 -3.41 -5.58
N TYR A 439 -2.29 -3.58 -4.38
CA TYR A 439 -1.80 -4.89 -3.90
C TYR A 439 -2.93 -5.76 -3.34
N GLY A 440 -4.19 -5.31 -3.46
CA GLY A 440 -5.35 -5.95 -2.88
C GLY A 440 -5.36 -5.92 -1.35
N LEU A 441 -4.69 -4.93 -0.74
CA LEU A 441 -4.54 -4.75 0.71
C LEU A 441 -5.30 -3.50 1.20
N TYR A 442 -6.51 -3.29 0.68
CA TYR A 442 -7.30 -2.08 0.93
C TYR A 442 -7.82 -2.01 2.37
N ASN A 443 -8.57 -3.03 2.79
CA ASN A 443 -9.18 -3.06 4.12
C ASN A 443 -8.39 -3.92 5.10
N ASN A 444 -8.68 -3.77 6.40
CA ASN A 444 -8.11 -4.62 7.45
C ASN A 444 -8.26 -6.11 7.11
N SER A 445 -9.45 -6.54 6.68
CA SER A 445 -9.73 -7.93 6.31
C SER A 445 -8.79 -8.50 5.24
N ASP A 446 -8.29 -7.69 4.31
CA ASP A 446 -7.39 -8.13 3.25
C ASP A 446 -5.96 -8.41 3.74
N ARG A 447 -5.58 -7.74 4.84
CA ARG A 447 -4.27 -7.83 5.49
C ARG A 447 -4.20 -8.92 6.56
N ILE A 448 -5.32 -9.58 6.86
CA ILE A 448 -5.35 -10.72 7.79
C ILE A 448 -4.56 -11.88 7.17
N MET A 449 -3.51 -12.31 7.88
CA MET A 449 -2.65 -13.43 7.49
C MET A 449 -2.69 -14.50 8.57
N LYS A 450 -3.00 -15.73 8.18
CA LYS A 450 -2.99 -16.88 9.09
C LYS A 450 -1.57 -17.42 9.25
N THR A 451 -1.27 -17.92 10.44
CA THR A 451 -0.03 -18.66 10.70
C THR A 451 -0.10 -20.09 10.16
N THR A 452 1.03 -20.62 9.70
CA THR A 452 1.20 -22.07 9.52
C THR A 452 1.29 -22.76 10.88
N ALA A 453 1.13 -24.09 10.92
CA ALA A 453 1.33 -24.83 12.17
C ALA A 453 2.79 -24.73 12.64
N TYR A 454 3.72 -24.76 11.70
CA TYR A 454 5.14 -24.53 11.95
C TYR A 454 5.44 -23.14 12.54
N ALA A 455 4.84 -22.07 12.01
CA ALA A 455 5.02 -20.73 12.56
C ALA A 455 4.55 -20.66 14.01
N ARG A 456 3.37 -21.24 14.32
CA ARG A 456 2.87 -21.31 15.71
C ARG A 456 3.81 -22.09 16.63
N ALA A 457 4.39 -23.18 16.13
CA ALA A 457 5.32 -24.00 16.90
C ALA A 457 6.61 -23.26 17.28
N ASN A 458 7.01 -22.28 16.48
CA ASN A 458 8.15 -21.40 16.74
C ASN A 458 7.79 -20.17 17.59
N GLY A 459 6.50 -19.96 17.92
CA GLY A 459 6.05 -18.88 18.78
C GLY A 459 5.25 -17.77 18.08
N ALA A 460 4.98 -17.88 16.77
CA ALA A 460 4.15 -16.91 16.07
C ALA A 460 2.75 -16.80 16.69
N TYR A 461 2.33 -15.57 17.02
CA TYR A 461 0.98 -15.32 17.53
C TYR A 461 -0.07 -15.66 16.47
N GLN A 462 -1.13 -16.33 16.89
CA GLN A 462 -2.35 -16.55 16.12
C GLN A 462 -3.53 -16.31 17.05
N ASP A 463 -4.47 -15.49 16.60
CA ASP A 463 -5.69 -15.27 17.35
C ASP A 463 -6.53 -16.56 17.41
N SER A 464 -7.17 -16.78 18.56
CA SER A 464 -8.04 -17.94 18.81
C SER A 464 -9.32 -17.93 17.97
N ASN A 465 -9.77 -16.76 17.55
CA ASN A 465 -10.92 -16.64 16.65
C ASN A 465 -10.47 -16.88 15.21
N GLU A 466 -11.12 -17.83 14.54
CA GLU A 466 -10.82 -18.20 13.17
C GLU A 466 -11.09 -17.08 12.14
N ALA A 467 -11.77 -16.00 12.51
CA ALA A 467 -11.89 -14.80 11.67
C ALA A 467 -10.57 -13.98 11.59
N TYR A 468 -9.66 -14.14 12.56
CA TYR A 468 -8.47 -13.30 12.71
C TYR A 468 -7.15 -14.07 12.50
N GLY A 469 -6.07 -13.34 12.22
CA GLY A 469 -4.76 -13.87 11.85
C GLY A 469 -3.73 -13.86 12.98
N GLY A 470 -2.47 -13.78 12.58
CA GLY A 470 -1.35 -13.45 13.45
C GLY A 470 -0.87 -12.02 13.26
N TYR A 471 0.14 -11.64 14.03
CA TYR A 471 0.88 -10.40 13.82
C TYR A 471 1.94 -10.59 12.74
N TRP A 472 2.18 -9.60 11.88
CA TRP A 472 3.28 -9.66 10.93
C TRP A 472 3.98 -8.33 10.69
N TRP A 473 5.32 -8.37 10.65
CA TRP A 473 6.17 -7.19 10.52
C TRP A 473 6.06 -6.49 9.17
N LEU A 474 6.19 -5.16 9.22
CA LEU A 474 6.50 -4.30 8.08
C LEU A 474 7.93 -3.78 8.25
N ARG A 475 8.61 -3.45 7.14
CA ARG A 475 9.96 -2.87 7.22
C ARG A 475 10.00 -1.41 7.70
N SER A 476 8.85 -0.75 7.80
CA SER A 476 8.81 0.67 8.16
C SER A 476 9.04 0.85 9.66
N PRO A 477 9.95 1.74 10.08
CA PRO A 477 10.10 2.10 11.48
C PRO A 477 8.90 2.92 11.97
N TYR A 478 8.60 2.85 13.27
CA TYR A 478 7.61 3.73 13.88
C TYR A 478 8.20 5.12 14.13
N TYR A 479 7.41 6.18 13.89
CA TYR A 479 7.90 7.57 13.95
C TYR A 479 8.35 8.03 15.34
N ASP A 480 7.67 7.62 16.43
CA ASP A 480 7.92 8.17 17.76
C ASP A 480 9.01 7.43 18.56
N TYR A 481 9.30 6.16 18.24
CA TYR A 481 10.19 5.31 19.04
C TYR A 481 11.19 4.53 18.19
N SER A 482 12.48 4.73 18.46
CA SER A 482 13.62 4.08 17.79
C SER A 482 13.68 2.55 17.97
N ASN A 483 13.00 2.02 18.98
CA ASN A 483 12.96 0.60 19.32
C ASN A 483 11.68 -0.12 18.85
N THR A 484 10.83 0.53 18.04
CA THR A 484 9.61 -0.08 17.52
C THR A 484 9.52 0.00 16.00
N ALA A 485 8.95 -1.03 15.39
CA ALA A 485 8.69 -1.11 13.95
C ALA A 485 7.19 -1.27 13.70
N ARG A 486 6.75 -0.90 12.49
CA ARG A 486 5.35 -1.06 12.06
C ARG A 486 5.04 -2.54 11.85
N LEU A 487 3.81 -2.93 12.16
CA LEU A 487 3.28 -4.27 11.89
C LEU A 487 1.80 -4.21 11.53
N ILE A 488 1.28 -5.32 11.02
CA ILE A 488 -0.15 -5.56 10.88
C ILE A 488 -0.63 -6.49 11.99
N ARG A 489 -1.72 -6.10 12.65
CA ARG A 489 -2.35 -6.83 13.74
C ARG A 489 -3.10 -8.07 13.26
N TYR A 490 -3.49 -8.96 14.17
CA TYR A 490 -4.31 -10.13 13.87
C TYR A 490 -5.63 -9.80 13.17
N ASP A 491 -6.20 -8.62 13.42
CA ASP A 491 -7.42 -8.14 12.78
C ASP A 491 -7.17 -7.40 11.47
N GLY A 492 -5.90 -7.30 11.06
CA GLY A 492 -5.46 -6.60 9.86
C GLY A 492 -5.25 -5.09 10.05
N SER A 493 -5.43 -4.54 11.25
CA SER A 493 -5.16 -3.12 11.50
C SER A 493 -3.65 -2.84 11.50
N ASN A 494 -3.26 -1.60 11.15
CA ASN A 494 -1.88 -1.16 11.33
C ASN A 494 -1.58 -0.95 12.82
N SER A 495 -0.35 -1.25 13.23
CA SER A 495 0.16 -0.97 14.58
C SER A 495 1.68 -0.78 14.54
N ASN A 496 2.29 -0.62 15.70
CA ASN A 496 3.70 -0.80 15.94
C ASN A 496 3.92 -1.83 17.06
N PHE A 497 5.14 -2.32 17.19
CA PHE A 497 5.56 -3.15 18.31
C PHE A 497 7.08 -3.12 18.50
N ASP A 498 7.53 -3.51 19.69
CA ASP A 498 8.94 -3.62 20.04
C ASP A 498 9.68 -4.58 19.11
N VAL A 499 10.80 -4.11 18.54
CA VAL A 499 11.55 -4.85 17.51
C VAL A 499 12.12 -6.19 18.00
N TYR A 500 12.31 -6.33 19.32
CA TYR A 500 12.84 -7.53 19.97
C TYR A 500 11.77 -8.56 20.33
N SER A 501 10.50 -8.29 19.97
CA SER A 501 9.43 -9.26 20.13
C SER A 501 9.59 -10.43 19.16
N ASP A 502 9.66 -11.64 19.72
CA ASP A 502 9.85 -12.86 18.97
C ASP A 502 8.55 -13.50 18.49
N TYR A 503 7.37 -13.08 18.96
CA TYR A 503 6.09 -13.69 18.55
C TYR A 503 5.44 -13.06 17.31
N VAL A 504 6.06 -12.03 16.72
CA VAL A 504 5.57 -11.39 15.50
C VAL A 504 6.07 -12.15 14.28
N GLY A 505 5.12 -12.43 13.38
CA GLY A 505 5.32 -13.21 12.17
C GLY A 505 6.06 -12.49 11.05
N VAL A 506 6.55 -13.29 10.11
CA VAL A 506 7.20 -12.82 8.88
C VAL A 506 6.31 -13.15 7.68
N VAL A 507 6.00 -12.14 6.87
CA VAL A 507 5.31 -12.28 5.58
C VAL A 507 6.23 -11.72 4.49
N PRO A 508 7.04 -12.58 3.86
CA PRO A 508 7.99 -12.15 2.83
C PRO A 508 7.31 -11.63 1.56
N ALA A 509 7.98 -10.71 0.89
CA ALA A 509 7.70 -10.27 -0.46
C ALA A 509 8.96 -10.41 -1.33
N LEU A 510 8.78 -10.68 -2.64
CA LEU A 510 9.86 -10.82 -3.60
C LEU A 510 9.39 -10.54 -5.02
N THR A 511 10.33 -10.35 -5.95
CA THR A 511 10.03 -10.18 -7.37
C THR A 511 10.63 -11.33 -8.17
N VAL A 512 9.84 -11.99 -9.01
CA VAL A 512 10.29 -13.08 -9.90
C VAL A 512 10.14 -12.73 -11.37
N THR A 513 11.07 -13.19 -12.20
CA THR A 513 10.88 -13.30 -13.65
C THR A 513 10.24 -14.64 -14.03
N GLU A 514 9.70 -14.74 -15.23
CA GLU A 514 9.22 -16.02 -15.78
C GLU A 514 10.31 -17.11 -15.83
#